data_AF-A0A135LGL8-F1
#
_entry.id   AF-A0A135LGL8-F1
#
_cell.length_a   1.000
_cell.length_b   1.000
_cell.length_c   1.000
_cell.angle_alpha   90.00
_cell.angle_beta   90.00
_cell.angle_gamma   90.00
#
_symmetry.space_group_name_H-M   'P 1'
#
loop_
_entity.id
_entity.type
_entity.pdbx_description
1 polymer ?
#
loop_
_entity_poly.entity_id
_entity_poly.type
_entity_poly.pdbx_seq_one_letter_code
_entity_poly.pdbx_strand_id
1 'polypeptide(L)'
;MHLWNQLMLAVLPSVLPMVHAQHILNLSGDGWTVKSNALNISVPGSVPSQVHLDLLRANVIDEPLSDSKSSWLVFKGLDTFATIEFCGQLIGTTNNQFRQYTFDISDVLKHCNGAPTLSLEFGSAIKIANAIADDPNSQKWPDGLQGIYEFPNGWYIRKELSDFGWDWGPAFSPAGPWQNIYLVQAEREEEIYVLNTGIDFSAWCHATQLFQADMYKSQIQFYRRGSGMPERQLGALYWQLEDIWQAPTWAGIEYDGRWKVLHYVARDIFQPVIVSPFWNSSTGDLSVYVTSDLWEVASGTVKFTWMDLSGKPIPGNAGTPLTKDFSVGALNTTSVYGTNVSKLSLPNVKDAVLVIDLTAKGRLPNAGEKSLTTFTHRNKFTPAYPKDLALKDPELKLSHDAQTGTFTVEVRSAVSLYTWLDYPAGVVGYFEENSFSLLPGEKRTLRFVVQRDETGGKWVDGVTVRSLWDQTTKV
;
A
#
# COMPACT_ATOMS: atom_id res chain seq x y z
N MET A 1 25.53 57.31 20.10
CA MET A 1 26.44 58.05 21.01
C MET A 1 26.10 59.54 20.88
N HIS A 2 25.88 60.23 22.01
CA HIS A 2 25.58 61.68 22.25
C HIS A 2 24.18 62.06 22.79
N LEU A 3 24.20 62.50 24.06
CA LEU A 3 23.18 63.14 24.90
C LEU A 3 23.11 64.66 24.64
N TRP A 4 21.96 65.33 24.94
CA TRP A 4 21.81 66.62 25.67
C TRP A 4 20.34 66.71 26.17
N ASN A 5 20.00 66.61 27.48
CA ASN A 5 19.97 67.59 28.60
C ASN A 5 18.71 68.50 28.69
N GLN A 6 17.86 68.33 29.72
CA GLN A 6 17.60 69.34 30.79
C GLN A 6 16.55 68.91 31.84
N LEU A 7 16.92 69.17 33.11
CA LEU A 7 16.21 68.93 34.38
C LEU A 7 15.23 70.06 34.77
N MET A 8 14.27 69.76 35.66
CA MET A 8 13.86 70.62 36.79
C MET A 8 13.35 69.77 37.97
N LEU A 9 13.74 70.17 39.19
CA LEU A 9 13.68 69.47 40.50
C LEU A 9 12.48 69.88 41.39
N ALA A 10 12.03 68.95 42.25
CA ALA A 10 11.67 69.14 43.69
C ALA A 10 11.41 67.73 44.32
N VAL A 11 12.21 67.11 45.21
CA VAL A 11 12.52 67.34 46.65
C VAL A 11 11.23 67.13 47.52
N LEU A 12 11.01 66.14 48.43
CA LEU A 12 11.79 65.45 49.49
C LEU A 12 10.94 64.26 50.12
N PRO A 13 11.35 63.47 51.15
CA PRO A 13 11.85 62.07 51.10
C PRO A 13 11.00 60.98 51.81
N SER A 14 11.33 59.70 51.56
CA SER A 14 11.40 58.68 52.63
C SER A 14 12.27 57.50 52.20
N VAL A 15 13.19 57.10 53.08
CA VAL A 15 14.33 56.20 52.86
C VAL A 15 13.93 54.73 53.02
N LEU A 16 14.28 53.89 52.04
CA LEU A 16 14.60 52.48 52.19
C LEU A 16 15.82 52.17 51.30
N PRO A 17 16.78 51.33 51.74
CA PRO A 17 18.06 51.17 51.05
C PRO A 17 17.94 50.27 49.81
N MET A 18 18.63 50.72 48.75
CA MET A 18 18.81 50.07 47.45
C MET A 18 19.51 48.70 47.55
N VAL A 19 19.01 47.74 46.77
CA VAL A 19 19.84 46.92 45.87
C VAL A 19 19.08 46.75 44.53
N HIS A 20 19.59 47.48 43.53
CA HIS A 20 19.38 47.41 42.07
C HIS A 20 17.98 47.61 41.46
N ALA A 21 17.74 48.87 41.06
CA ALA A 21 16.79 49.22 40.02
C ALA A 21 17.09 48.45 38.73
N GLN A 22 16.19 47.58 38.30
CA GLN A 22 16.12 47.18 36.90
C GLN A 22 15.40 48.31 36.15
N HIS A 23 16.14 49.07 35.34
CA HIS A 23 15.53 49.91 34.32
C HIS A 23 14.91 48.99 33.26
N ILE A 24 13.62 48.67 33.40
CA ILE A 24 12.87 47.94 32.39
C ILE A 24 12.41 48.95 31.34
N LEU A 25 13.05 48.94 30.17
CA LEU A 25 12.58 49.65 28.98
C LEU A 25 11.62 48.75 28.23
N ASN A 26 10.32 49.09 28.25
CA ASN A 26 9.35 48.43 27.40
C ASN A 26 9.56 48.89 25.95
N LEU A 27 9.96 47.94 25.11
CA LEU A 27 10.22 48.14 23.70
C LEU A 27 9.00 47.79 22.82
N SER A 28 7.90 47.36 23.43
CA SER A 28 6.67 47.01 22.71
C SER A 28 5.90 48.29 22.34
N GLY A 29 5.41 48.37 21.10
CA GLY A 29 4.68 49.53 20.59
C GLY A 29 5.19 50.06 19.25
N ASP A 30 4.76 51.27 18.92
CA ASP A 30 5.03 51.95 17.65
C ASP A 30 6.34 52.74 17.68
N GLY A 31 7.03 52.83 16.54
CA GLY A 31 8.32 53.54 16.41
C GLY A 31 9.48 52.66 15.94
N TRP A 32 9.24 51.37 15.75
CA TRP A 32 10.15 50.49 15.04
C TRP A 32 10.10 50.75 13.53
N THR A 33 11.14 50.34 12.82
CA THR A 33 11.19 50.49 11.37
C THR A 33 11.76 49.21 10.76
N VAL A 34 11.04 48.63 9.80
CA VAL A 34 11.53 47.54 8.98
C VAL A 34 12.25 48.16 7.78
N LYS A 35 13.52 47.83 7.58
CA LYS A 35 14.36 48.35 6.48
C LYS A 35 14.96 47.22 5.66
N SER A 36 14.95 47.38 4.34
CA SER A 36 15.75 46.56 3.43
C SER A 36 16.60 47.48 2.56
N ASN A 37 17.91 47.46 2.80
CA ASN A 37 18.87 48.25 2.01
C ASN A 37 18.95 47.76 0.56
N ALA A 38 18.75 46.46 0.32
CA ALA A 38 18.79 45.87 -1.01
C ALA A 38 17.61 46.31 -1.88
N LEU A 39 16.44 46.54 -1.27
CA LEU A 39 15.22 46.96 -1.96
C LEU A 39 14.95 48.46 -1.83
N ASN A 40 15.81 49.20 -1.11
CA ASN A 40 15.64 50.63 -0.80
C ASN A 40 14.27 50.97 -0.18
N ILE A 41 13.73 50.08 0.67
CA ILE A 41 12.44 50.26 1.36
C ILE A 41 12.64 50.43 2.87
N SER A 42 11.81 51.27 3.47
CA SER A 42 11.77 51.53 4.91
C SER A 42 10.33 51.80 5.33
N VAL A 43 9.75 50.94 6.15
CA VAL A 43 8.36 51.06 6.60
C VAL A 43 8.25 51.08 8.12
N PRO A 44 7.23 51.73 8.70
CA PRO A 44 6.93 51.60 10.12
C PRO A 44 6.71 50.14 10.52
N GLY A 45 7.34 49.71 11.61
CA GLY A 45 7.14 48.39 12.21
C GLY A 45 6.65 48.52 13.65
N SER A 46 6.18 47.40 14.21
CA SER A 46 5.75 47.31 15.61
C SER A 46 6.30 46.04 16.26
N VAL A 47 6.45 46.03 17.58
CA VAL A 47 6.83 44.83 18.33
C VAL A 47 5.77 44.53 19.39
N PRO A 48 5.23 43.29 19.47
CA PRO A 48 5.48 42.17 18.56
C PRO A 48 4.74 42.30 17.21
N SER A 49 5.41 41.98 16.10
CA SER A 49 4.83 41.88 14.74
C SER A 49 5.67 40.95 13.87
N GLN A 50 5.20 40.67 12.65
CA GLN A 50 5.97 40.04 11.59
C GLN A 50 6.20 41.03 10.44
N VAL A 51 7.39 40.97 9.83
CA VAL A 51 7.80 41.84 8.71
C VAL A 51 6.76 41.87 7.59
N HIS A 52 6.12 40.74 7.29
CA HIS A 52 5.08 40.67 6.26
C HIS A 52 3.86 41.55 6.59
N LEU A 53 3.39 41.56 7.83
CA LEU A 53 2.25 42.38 8.27
C LEU A 53 2.60 43.88 8.31
N ASP A 54 3.85 44.21 8.62
CA ASP A 54 4.35 45.59 8.62
C ASP A 54 4.47 46.13 7.19
N LEU A 55 4.93 45.31 6.25
CA LEU A 55 4.99 45.65 4.82
C LEU A 55 3.59 45.77 4.20
N LEU A 56 2.66 44.89 4.56
CA LEU A 56 1.27 44.93 4.11
C LEU A 56 0.56 46.20 4.61
N ARG A 57 0.70 46.55 5.91
CA ARG A 57 0.13 47.80 6.47
C ARG A 57 0.69 49.07 5.84
N ALA A 58 1.94 49.03 5.38
CA ALA A 58 2.58 50.13 4.70
C ALA A 58 2.30 50.15 3.18
N ASN A 59 1.44 49.26 2.68
CA ASN A 59 1.12 49.09 1.25
C ASN A 59 2.38 48.91 0.38
N VAL A 60 3.40 48.24 0.90
CA VAL A 60 4.61 47.89 0.12
C VAL A 60 4.47 46.55 -0.58
N ILE A 61 3.64 45.67 -0.04
CA ILE A 61 3.19 44.43 -0.67
C ILE A 61 1.66 44.46 -0.72
N ASP A 62 1.10 43.89 -1.79
CA ASP A 62 -0.35 43.77 -1.94
C ASP A 62 -0.91 42.65 -1.05
N GLU A 63 -2.22 42.67 -0.84
CA GLU A 63 -2.92 41.61 -0.12
C GLU A 63 -2.82 40.32 -0.96
N PRO A 64 -2.29 39.22 -0.39
CA PRO A 64 -1.92 38.03 -1.18
C PRO A 64 -3.12 37.29 -1.80
N LEU A 65 -4.36 37.67 -1.51
CA LEU A 65 -5.59 37.08 -2.02
C LEU A 65 -6.28 37.93 -3.11
N SER A 66 -5.80 39.13 -3.45
CA SER A 66 -6.62 40.12 -4.17
C SER A 66 -6.74 40.00 -5.70
N ASP A 67 -6.00 39.11 -6.39
CA ASP A 67 -5.94 39.10 -7.87
C ASP A 67 -6.29 37.76 -8.57
N SER A 68 -6.90 36.79 -7.87
CA SER A 68 -7.27 35.51 -8.48
C SER A 68 -8.61 35.56 -9.23
N LYS A 69 -8.75 34.83 -10.35
CA LYS A 69 -10.04 34.71 -11.09
C LYS A 69 -11.00 33.74 -10.42
N SER A 70 -10.47 32.67 -9.82
CA SER A 70 -11.25 31.76 -8.98
C SER A 70 -10.47 31.36 -7.73
N SER A 71 -11.18 31.18 -6.62
CA SER A 71 -10.66 30.74 -5.33
C SER A 71 -11.47 29.54 -4.84
N TRP A 72 -10.79 28.47 -4.45
CA TRP A 72 -11.40 27.19 -4.07
C TRP A 72 -10.89 26.70 -2.72
N LEU A 73 -11.78 26.21 -1.88
CA LEU A 73 -11.40 25.41 -0.72
C LEU A 73 -11.42 23.93 -1.09
N VAL A 74 -10.29 23.26 -0.92
CA VAL A 74 -10.09 21.83 -1.21
C VAL A 74 -9.79 21.10 0.08
N PHE A 75 -10.71 20.26 0.50
CA PHE A 75 -10.58 19.39 1.66
C PHE A 75 -10.22 17.97 1.20
N LYS A 76 -9.03 17.51 1.56
CA LYS A 76 -8.58 16.15 1.22
C LYS A 76 -9.27 15.06 2.06
N GLY A 77 -9.73 15.40 3.26
CA GLY A 77 -10.40 14.47 4.15
C GLY A 77 -11.06 15.18 5.32
N LEU A 78 -12.38 15.12 5.37
CA LEU A 78 -13.21 15.60 6.47
C LEU A 78 -13.94 14.42 7.07
N ASP A 79 -13.90 14.27 8.39
CA ASP A 79 -14.73 13.29 9.07
C ASP A 79 -16.18 13.76 9.22
N THR A 80 -17.09 12.79 9.32
CA THR A 80 -17.96 12.48 8.20
C THR A 80 -18.99 13.56 7.91
N PHE A 81 -19.58 14.13 8.96
CA PHE A 81 -20.64 15.13 8.86
C PHE A 81 -20.09 16.48 9.30
N ALA A 82 -19.74 17.33 8.34
CA ALA A 82 -19.24 18.67 8.61
C ALA A 82 -20.12 19.73 7.95
N THR A 83 -20.35 20.83 8.66
CA THR A 83 -20.90 22.08 8.13
C THR A 83 -19.74 23.04 7.94
N ILE A 84 -19.64 23.61 6.74
CA ILE A 84 -18.49 24.41 6.32
C ILE A 84 -18.98 25.83 6.02
N GLU A 85 -18.46 26.79 6.76
CA GLU A 85 -18.73 28.21 6.53
C GLU A 85 -17.44 28.95 6.21
N PHE A 86 -17.52 29.88 5.26
CA PHE A 86 -16.42 30.76 4.91
C PHE A 86 -16.91 32.22 4.93
N CYS A 87 -16.19 33.09 5.62
CA CYS A 87 -16.59 34.49 5.86
C CYS A 87 -17.99 34.63 6.48
N GLY A 88 -18.37 33.68 7.34
CA GLY A 88 -19.70 33.62 7.97
C GLY A 88 -20.84 33.22 7.03
N GLN A 89 -20.54 32.77 5.81
CA GLN A 89 -21.52 32.22 4.86
C GLN A 89 -21.35 30.71 4.76
N LEU A 90 -22.47 29.97 4.82
CA LEU A 90 -22.49 28.53 4.58
C LEU A 90 -22.11 28.23 3.12
N ILE A 91 -21.03 27.47 2.93
CA ILE A 91 -20.57 27.06 1.60
C ILE A 91 -20.87 25.58 1.30
N GLY A 92 -21.13 24.76 2.32
CA GLY A 92 -21.60 23.39 2.09
C GLY A 92 -21.59 22.49 3.32
N THR A 93 -22.01 21.25 3.10
CA THR A 93 -22.01 20.19 4.10
C THR A 93 -21.43 18.88 3.54
N THR A 94 -20.93 18.01 4.43
CA THR A 94 -20.39 16.70 4.08
C THR A 94 -21.13 15.58 4.81
N ASN A 95 -21.07 14.35 4.27
CA ASN A 95 -21.68 13.17 4.90
C ASN A 95 -20.90 11.87 4.65
N ASN A 96 -19.65 11.96 4.17
CA ASN A 96 -18.87 10.82 3.72
C ASN A 96 -17.38 11.09 3.91
N GLN A 97 -16.74 10.38 4.83
CA GLN A 97 -15.31 10.60 5.12
C GLN A 97 -14.40 10.19 3.97
N PHE A 98 -14.87 9.32 3.07
CA PHE A 98 -14.07 8.73 1.99
C PHE A 98 -14.02 9.60 0.74
N ARG A 99 -14.51 10.83 0.81
CA ARG A 99 -14.55 11.78 -0.30
C ARG A 99 -13.66 12.99 -0.02
N GLN A 100 -13.08 13.49 -1.10
CA GLN A 100 -12.55 14.85 -1.14
C GLN A 100 -13.70 15.81 -1.43
N TYR A 101 -13.64 17.02 -0.87
CA TYR A 101 -14.66 18.04 -1.06
C TYR A 101 -14.03 19.32 -1.57
N THR A 102 -14.66 19.94 -2.57
CA THR A 102 -14.20 21.17 -3.20
C THR A 102 -15.34 22.16 -3.25
N PHE A 103 -15.09 23.39 -2.79
CA PHE A 103 -16.07 24.47 -2.80
C PHE A 103 -15.48 25.68 -3.50
N ASP A 104 -16.19 26.18 -4.52
CA ASP A 104 -15.88 27.48 -5.10
C ASP A 104 -16.28 28.56 -4.08
N ILE A 105 -15.31 29.33 -3.62
CA ILE A 105 -15.51 30.43 -2.68
C ILE A 105 -15.23 31.79 -3.32
N SER A 106 -15.09 31.85 -4.65
CA SER A 106 -14.70 33.06 -5.38
C SER A 106 -15.62 34.25 -5.05
N ASP A 107 -16.92 34.01 -5.03
CA ASP A 107 -17.90 35.07 -4.75
C ASP A 107 -18.01 35.37 -3.25
N VAL A 108 -17.88 34.36 -2.39
CA VAL A 108 -17.91 34.54 -0.93
C VAL A 108 -16.70 35.37 -0.47
N LEU A 109 -15.52 35.10 -1.04
CA LEU A 109 -14.27 35.79 -0.73
C LEU A 109 -14.34 37.28 -1.09
N LYS A 110 -14.93 37.64 -2.25
CA LYS A 110 -15.12 39.05 -2.67
C LYS A 110 -15.99 39.86 -1.71
N HIS A 111 -16.93 39.21 -1.03
CA HIS A 111 -17.87 39.87 -0.11
C HIS A 111 -17.47 39.70 1.37
N CYS A 112 -16.26 39.22 1.63
CA CYS A 112 -15.77 39.02 2.98
C CYS A 112 -15.50 40.37 3.67
N ASN A 113 -16.12 40.59 4.82
CA ASN A 113 -15.87 41.78 5.62
C ASN A 113 -14.71 41.53 6.58
N GLY A 114 -13.51 42.01 6.22
CA GLY A 114 -12.30 41.86 7.03
C GLY A 114 -11.51 40.58 6.70
N ALA A 115 -10.73 40.08 7.66
CA ALA A 115 -9.89 38.91 7.45
C ALA A 115 -10.75 37.65 7.20
N PRO A 116 -10.48 36.86 6.14
CA PRO A 116 -11.25 35.65 5.85
C PRO A 116 -11.21 34.63 6.99
N THR A 117 -12.37 34.10 7.35
CA THR A 117 -12.53 33.07 8.39
C THR A 117 -13.12 31.80 7.80
N LEU A 118 -12.51 30.65 8.13
CA LEU A 118 -13.04 29.33 7.82
C LEU A 118 -13.54 28.68 9.12
N SER A 119 -14.81 28.30 9.15
CA SER A 119 -15.44 27.58 10.25
C SER A 119 -15.83 26.17 9.79
N LEU A 120 -15.48 25.18 10.62
CA LEU A 120 -15.82 23.77 10.40
C LEU A 120 -16.52 23.24 11.64
N GLU A 121 -17.79 22.92 11.52
CA GLU A 121 -18.57 22.31 12.61
C GLU A 121 -18.82 20.84 12.29
N PHE A 122 -18.37 19.94 13.17
CA PHE A 122 -18.53 18.51 13.00
C PHE A 122 -19.69 17.96 13.82
N GLY A 123 -20.63 17.31 13.14
CA GLY A 123 -21.72 16.56 13.76
C GLY A 123 -21.23 15.22 14.32
N SER A 124 -21.87 14.76 15.40
CA SER A 124 -21.57 13.46 16.00
C SER A 124 -22.02 12.33 15.08
N ALA A 125 -21.05 11.59 14.52
CA ALA A 125 -21.30 10.45 13.64
C ALA A 125 -22.21 9.39 14.29
N ILE A 126 -22.01 9.11 15.60
CA ILE A 126 -22.83 8.16 16.36
C ILE A 126 -24.29 8.62 16.45
N LYS A 127 -24.53 9.88 16.82
CA LYS A 127 -25.90 10.41 16.95
C LYS A 127 -26.64 10.39 15.61
N ILE A 128 -25.94 10.74 14.53
CA ILE A 128 -26.52 10.75 13.18
C ILE A 128 -26.78 9.31 12.70
N ALA A 129 -25.84 8.39 12.90
CA ALA A 129 -26.04 6.98 12.57
C ALA A 129 -27.26 6.38 13.30
N ASN A 130 -27.42 6.67 14.59
CA ASN A 130 -28.58 6.24 15.36
C ASN A 130 -29.87 6.91 14.90
N ALA A 131 -29.85 8.21 14.58
CA ALA A 131 -31.04 8.89 14.05
C ALA A 131 -31.49 8.31 12.71
N ILE A 132 -30.54 7.97 11.81
CA ILE A 132 -30.84 7.26 10.56
C ILE A 132 -31.40 5.87 10.88
N ALA A 133 -30.76 5.15 11.80
CA ALA A 133 -31.22 3.83 12.21
C ALA A 133 -32.63 3.86 12.82
N ASP A 134 -33.03 4.93 13.51
CA ASP A 134 -34.35 5.07 14.15
C ASP A 134 -35.45 5.48 13.17
N ASP A 135 -35.12 6.02 12.00
CA ASP A 135 -36.09 6.36 10.96
C ASP A 135 -36.89 5.09 10.55
N PRO A 136 -38.24 5.12 10.61
CA PRO A 136 -39.09 3.99 10.21
C PRO A 136 -38.89 3.54 8.76
N ASN A 137 -38.40 4.43 7.88
CA ASN A 137 -38.16 4.15 6.47
C ASN A 137 -36.76 3.59 6.21
N SER A 138 -35.86 3.64 7.19
CA SER A 138 -34.52 3.06 7.05
C SER A 138 -34.59 1.54 7.02
N GLN A 139 -33.77 0.94 6.15
CA GLN A 139 -33.63 -0.51 6.08
C GLN A 139 -33.10 -1.06 7.40
N LYS A 140 -33.89 -1.89 8.07
CA LYS A 140 -33.49 -2.55 9.32
C LYS A 140 -32.70 -3.81 9.00
N TRP A 141 -31.58 -3.99 9.68
CA TRP A 141 -30.83 -5.23 9.60
C TRP A 141 -31.53 -6.32 10.44
N PRO A 142 -31.51 -7.60 10.04
CA PRO A 142 -32.08 -8.68 10.84
C PRO A 142 -31.40 -8.82 12.21
N ASP A 143 -32.20 -9.14 13.22
CA ASP A 143 -31.73 -9.38 14.58
C ASP A 143 -30.71 -10.54 14.63
N GLY A 144 -29.64 -10.38 15.41
CA GLY A 144 -28.64 -11.43 15.64
C GLY A 144 -27.51 -11.54 14.60
N LEU A 145 -27.57 -10.79 13.49
CA LEU A 145 -26.46 -10.68 12.53
C LEU A 145 -25.46 -9.58 12.89
N GLN A 146 -25.81 -8.70 13.82
CA GLN A 146 -24.97 -7.57 14.22
C GLN A 146 -24.06 -7.99 15.37
N GLY A 147 -22.74 -7.80 15.22
CA GLY A 147 -21.83 -7.79 16.35
C GLY A 147 -22.22 -6.65 17.30
N ILE A 148 -22.28 -6.92 18.60
CA ILE A 148 -22.46 -5.86 19.61
C ILE A 148 -21.11 -5.15 19.76
N TYR A 149 -20.89 -4.12 18.94
CA TYR A 149 -19.79 -3.17 19.11
C TYR A 149 -20.20 -2.07 20.10
N GLU A 150 -19.24 -1.34 20.65
CA GLU A 150 -19.50 -0.29 21.65
C GLU A 150 -20.38 0.84 21.11
N PHE A 151 -20.27 1.18 19.82
CA PHE A 151 -21.20 2.08 19.14
C PHE A 151 -21.99 1.33 18.06
N PRO A 152 -23.33 1.27 18.14
CA PRO A 152 -24.15 0.58 17.15
C PRO A 152 -24.26 1.39 15.85
N ASN A 153 -24.85 0.76 14.83
CA ASN A 153 -25.36 1.44 13.62
C ASN A 153 -24.32 2.09 12.70
N GLY A 154 -23.01 1.83 12.88
CA GLY A 154 -21.95 2.41 12.03
C GLY A 154 -22.13 2.14 10.52
N TRP A 155 -22.81 1.07 10.15
CA TRP A 155 -23.11 0.72 8.75
C TRP A 155 -24.09 1.67 8.04
N TYR A 156 -24.84 2.51 8.76
CA TYR A 156 -25.74 3.49 8.13
C TYR A 156 -25.02 4.72 7.59
N ILE A 157 -23.74 4.89 7.92
CA ILE A 157 -22.98 6.08 7.54
C ILE A 157 -21.69 5.72 6.81
N ARG A 158 -21.11 6.71 6.14
CA ARG A 158 -19.89 6.55 5.36
C ARG A 158 -18.67 7.00 6.18
N LYS A 159 -18.40 6.26 7.27
CA LYS A 159 -17.27 6.41 8.21
C LYS A 159 -16.52 5.08 8.35
N GLU A 160 -15.28 5.08 8.82
CA GLU A 160 -14.49 3.87 9.05
C GLU A 160 -15.12 3.07 10.18
N LEU A 161 -15.38 1.78 9.93
CA LEU A 161 -16.17 0.99 10.86
C LEU A 161 -15.39 0.64 12.14
N SER A 162 -14.05 0.63 12.10
CA SER A 162 -13.23 0.43 13.30
C SER A 162 -13.40 1.54 14.34
N ASP A 163 -13.84 2.74 13.94
CA ASP A 163 -14.12 3.84 14.88
C ASP A 163 -15.30 3.56 15.81
N PHE A 164 -16.17 2.63 15.40
CA PHE A 164 -17.34 2.18 16.16
C PHE A 164 -17.01 1.03 17.15
N GLY A 165 -15.74 0.61 17.20
CA GLY A 165 -15.27 -0.51 18.01
C GLY A 165 -15.04 -1.76 17.17
N TRP A 166 -14.18 -2.65 17.67
CA TRP A 166 -13.87 -3.91 17.02
C TRP A 166 -13.36 -4.94 18.04
N ASP A 167 -13.22 -6.22 17.65
CA ASP A 167 -12.82 -7.31 18.56
C ASP A 167 -11.42 -7.14 19.19
N TRP A 168 -10.61 -6.20 18.69
CA TRP A 168 -9.27 -5.88 19.20
C TRP A 168 -9.08 -4.42 19.65
N GLY A 169 -10.09 -3.54 19.59
CA GLY A 169 -9.89 -2.11 19.86
C GLY A 169 -11.13 -1.36 20.38
N PRO A 170 -10.95 -0.40 21.31
CA PRO A 170 -12.05 0.40 21.85
C PRO A 170 -12.58 1.39 20.80
N ALA A 171 -13.87 1.71 20.90
CA ALA A 171 -14.52 2.69 20.04
C ALA A 171 -14.22 4.14 20.49
N PHE A 172 -13.83 4.99 19.54
CA PHE A 172 -13.52 6.41 19.80
C PHE A 172 -14.34 7.38 18.95
N SER A 173 -14.80 7.00 17.75
CA SER A 173 -15.52 7.87 16.81
C SER A 173 -14.98 9.32 16.75
N PRO A 174 -13.69 9.52 16.43
CA PRO A 174 -13.10 10.86 16.28
C PRO A 174 -13.82 11.66 15.20
N ALA A 175 -13.74 12.99 15.31
CA ALA A 175 -14.26 13.93 14.32
C ALA A 175 -13.26 15.07 14.07
N GLY A 176 -13.17 15.54 12.83
CA GLY A 176 -12.26 16.60 12.43
C GLY A 176 -11.75 16.44 11.00
N PRO A 177 -10.93 17.38 10.52
CA PRO A 177 -10.14 17.19 9.31
C PRO A 177 -9.09 16.11 9.55
N TRP A 178 -9.11 15.03 8.76
CA TRP A 178 -8.15 13.93 8.88
C TRP A 178 -7.11 13.94 7.75
N GLN A 179 -7.25 14.86 6.77
CA GLN A 179 -6.21 15.20 5.79
C GLN A 179 -6.12 16.72 5.58
N ASN A 180 -5.16 17.13 4.74
CA ASN A 180 -4.85 18.52 4.45
C ASN A 180 -6.05 19.30 3.85
N ILE A 181 -6.07 20.59 4.16
CA ILE A 181 -7.00 21.57 3.59
C ILE A 181 -6.18 22.59 2.81
N TYR A 182 -6.62 22.93 1.60
CA TYR A 182 -5.95 23.89 0.73
C TYR A 182 -6.91 25.00 0.32
N LEU A 183 -6.40 26.23 0.30
CA LEU A 183 -6.95 27.31 -0.51
C LEU A 183 -6.21 27.30 -1.84
N VAL A 184 -6.92 27.11 -2.95
CA VAL A 184 -6.35 27.07 -4.29
C VAL A 184 -6.89 28.25 -5.08
N GLN A 185 -5.97 29.10 -5.55
CA GLN A 185 -6.28 30.25 -6.39
C GLN A 185 -5.75 30.02 -7.81
N ALA A 186 -6.59 30.26 -8.81
CA ALA A 186 -6.26 30.07 -10.21
C ALA A 186 -6.43 31.37 -11.02
N GLU A 187 -5.50 31.60 -11.96
CA GLU A 187 -5.47 32.77 -12.85
C GLU A 187 -6.39 32.60 -14.10
N ARG A 188 -6.95 31.40 -14.29
CA ARG A 188 -7.86 31.05 -15.40
C ARG A 188 -9.11 30.36 -14.85
N GLU A 189 -10.24 30.55 -15.53
CA GLU A 189 -11.46 29.74 -15.32
C GLU A 189 -11.19 28.33 -15.89
N GLU A 190 -10.49 27.50 -15.13
CA GLU A 190 -10.29 26.08 -15.46
C GLU A 190 -11.03 25.23 -14.41
N GLU A 191 -11.67 24.15 -14.84
CA GLU A 191 -12.20 23.14 -13.93
C GLU A 191 -11.05 22.52 -13.13
N ILE A 192 -11.03 22.69 -11.81
CA ILE A 192 -10.04 22.03 -10.95
C ILE A 192 -10.40 20.55 -10.84
N TYR A 193 -9.67 19.71 -11.57
CA TYR A 193 -9.71 18.27 -11.36
C TYR A 193 -8.75 17.91 -10.23
N VAL A 194 -9.29 17.48 -9.11
CA VAL A 194 -8.50 16.85 -8.06
C VAL A 194 -8.39 15.36 -8.39
N LEU A 195 -7.22 14.93 -8.85
CA LEU A 195 -6.92 13.50 -8.99
C LEU A 195 -7.01 12.85 -7.61
N ASN A 196 -7.97 11.94 -7.44
CA ASN A 196 -8.21 11.26 -6.16
C ASN A 196 -7.04 10.37 -5.71
N THR A 197 -6.08 10.10 -6.59
CA THR A 197 -4.88 9.32 -6.27
C THR A 197 -3.71 9.77 -7.14
N GLY A 198 -2.60 10.18 -6.51
CA GLY A 198 -1.27 10.21 -7.15
C GLY A 198 -0.62 8.82 -7.20
N ILE A 199 -1.44 7.77 -7.08
CA ILE A 199 -1.06 6.36 -6.99
C ILE A 199 -1.76 5.67 -8.15
N ASP A 200 -1.00 4.90 -8.94
CA ASP A 200 -1.58 3.96 -9.89
C ASP A 200 -2.35 2.91 -9.09
N PHE A 201 -3.68 3.04 -9.07
CA PHE A 201 -4.58 2.15 -8.34
C PHE A 201 -4.46 0.70 -8.84
N SER A 202 -4.16 0.49 -10.12
CA SER A 202 -3.94 -0.86 -10.68
C SER A 202 -2.67 -1.49 -10.12
N ALA A 203 -1.57 -0.74 -10.06
CA ALA A 203 -0.34 -1.17 -9.41
C ALA A 203 -0.57 -1.49 -7.92
N TRP A 204 -1.29 -0.63 -7.19
CA TRP A 204 -1.62 -0.88 -5.79
C TRP A 204 -2.45 -2.15 -5.59
N CYS A 205 -3.51 -2.36 -6.39
CA CYS A 205 -4.32 -3.58 -6.34
C CYS A 205 -3.48 -4.85 -6.65
N HIS A 206 -2.57 -4.79 -7.61
CA HIS A 206 -1.70 -5.93 -7.90
C HIS A 206 -0.70 -6.18 -6.75
N ALA A 207 -0.08 -5.13 -6.21
CA ALA A 207 0.87 -5.23 -5.10
C ALA A 207 0.23 -5.83 -3.83
N THR A 208 -1.03 -5.49 -3.52
CA THR A 208 -1.74 -6.10 -2.39
C THR A 208 -1.99 -7.60 -2.62
N GLN A 209 -2.31 -8.02 -3.85
CA GLN A 209 -2.43 -9.44 -4.19
C GLN A 209 -1.09 -10.18 -4.14
N LEU A 210 0.02 -9.56 -4.55
CA LEU A 210 1.36 -10.13 -4.41
C LEU A 210 1.72 -10.38 -2.94
N PHE A 211 1.47 -9.38 -2.08
CA PHE A 211 1.67 -9.52 -0.63
C PHE A 211 0.81 -10.64 -0.05
N GLN A 212 -0.49 -10.66 -0.37
CA GLN A 212 -1.41 -11.71 0.05
C GLN A 212 -0.86 -13.08 -0.36
N ALA A 213 -0.52 -13.27 -1.63
CA ALA A 213 -0.06 -14.55 -2.17
C ALA A 213 1.22 -15.06 -1.48
N ASP A 214 2.22 -14.20 -1.29
CA ASP A 214 3.47 -14.59 -0.60
C ASP A 214 3.25 -14.87 0.89
N MET A 215 2.35 -14.13 1.54
CA MET A 215 1.98 -14.37 2.94
C MET A 215 1.35 -15.75 3.10
N TYR A 216 0.34 -16.09 2.29
CA TYR A 216 -0.29 -17.41 2.35
C TYR A 216 0.66 -18.52 1.91
N LYS A 217 1.52 -18.29 0.91
CA LYS A 217 2.59 -19.23 0.56
C LYS A 217 3.47 -19.55 1.76
N SER A 218 3.95 -18.52 2.46
CA SER A 218 4.78 -18.64 3.66
C SER A 218 4.09 -19.45 4.76
N GLN A 219 2.81 -19.16 5.03
CA GLN A 219 2.01 -19.90 6.01
C GLN A 219 1.76 -21.35 5.59
N ILE A 220 1.31 -21.59 4.35
CA ILE A 220 0.99 -22.94 3.86
C ILE A 220 2.25 -23.81 3.86
N GLN A 221 3.38 -23.32 3.38
CA GLN A 221 4.61 -24.11 3.40
C GLN A 221 5.07 -24.41 4.84
N PHE A 222 4.89 -23.47 5.78
CA PHE A 222 5.19 -23.68 7.20
C PHE A 222 4.30 -24.77 7.79
N TYR A 223 2.99 -24.67 7.56
CA TYR A 223 2.01 -25.67 7.99
C TYR A 223 2.29 -27.04 7.40
N ARG A 224 2.51 -27.15 6.08
CA ARG A 224 2.83 -28.41 5.43
C ARG A 224 4.12 -29.02 5.96
N ARG A 225 5.18 -28.23 6.21
CA ARG A 225 6.41 -28.72 6.86
C ARG A 225 6.12 -29.33 8.24
N GLY A 226 5.17 -28.76 8.98
CA GLY A 226 4.71 -29.27 10.28
C GLY A 226 4.22 -30.72 10.27
N SER A 227 3.87 -31.27 9.10
CA SER A 227 3.49 -32.69 8.95
C SER A 227 4.60 -33.67 9.36
N GLY A 228 5.87 -33.26 9.31
CA GLY A 228 7.01 -34.05 9.77
C GLY A 228 7.61 -33.59 11.10
N MET A 229 6.98 -32.63 11.77
CA MET A 229 7.43 -32.04 13.04
C MET A 229 6.60 -32.60 14.21
N PRO A 230 6.99 -32.35 15.48
CA PRO A 230 6.31 -32.93 16.64
C PRO A 230 4.81 -32.69 16.72
N GLU A 231 4.33 -31.55 16.22
CA GLU A 231 2.92 -31.18 16.17
C GLU A 231 2.10 -32.03 15.19
N ARG A 232 2.76 -32.68 14.21
CA ARG A 232 2.14 -33.48 13.15
C ARG A 232 0.96 -32.76 12.49
N GLN A 233 1.25 -31.61 11.89
CA GLN A 233 0.27 -30.76 11.20
C GLN A 233 -0.32 -31.51 9.98
N LEU A 234 -1.64 -31.56 9.84
CA LEU A 234 -2.34 -32.39 8.83
C LEU A 234 -3.38 -31.63 7.99
N GLY A 235 -3.30 -30.30 7.90
CA GLY A 235 -4.27 -29.58 7.07
C GLY A 235 -4.09 -28.07 7.07
N ALA A 236 -4.22 -27.45 5.91
CA ALA A 236 -4.18 -25.99 5.76
C ALA A 236 -5.39 -25.54 4.93
N LEU A 237 -6.35 -24.91 5.60
CA LEU A 237 -7.51 -24.27 4.97
C LEU A 237 -7.33 -22.76 5.08
N TYR A 238 -7.07 -22.10 3.96
CA TYR A 238 -6.85 -20.66 3.98
C TYR A 238 -8.17 -19.90 3.95
N TRP A 239 -8.28 -18.83 4.74
CA TRP A 239 -9.41 -17.91 4.70
C TRP A 239 -9.18 -16.87 3.61
N GLN A 240 -9.99 -16.72 2.56
CA GLN A 240 -11.13 -17.55 2.15
C GLN A 240 -11.02 -17.87 0.65
N LEU A 241 -11.82 -18.80 0.14
CA LEU A 241 -11.73 -19.22 -1.26
C LEU A 241 -12.27 -18.14 -2.21
N GLU A 242 -13.51 -17.70 -2.04
CA GLU A 242 -14.22 -16.82 -2.97
C GLU A 242 -14.86 -15.56 -2.35
N ASP A 243 -15.30 -14.65 -3.21
CA ASP A 243 -16.00 -13.41 -2.87
C ASP A 243 -17.50 -13.45 -3.16
N ILE A 244 -18.31 -12.85 -2.27
CA ILE A 244 -19.75 -12.70 -2.46
C ILE A 244 -20.15 -11.43 -3.23
N TRP A 245 -19.25 -10.44 -3.30
CA TRP A 245 -19.41 -9.16 -4.00
C TRP A 245 -18.04 -8.48 -4.20
N GLN A 246 -17.99 -7.40 -4.98
CA GLN A 246 -16.73 -6.67 -5.27
C GLN A 246 -16.28 -5.83 -4.07
N ALA A 247 -15.36 -6.37 -3.28
CA ALA A 247 -14.78 -5.69 -2.13
C ALA A 247 -13.32 -6.13 -1.92
N PRO A 248 -12.50 -5.35 -1.19
CA PRO A 248 -11.21 -5.84 -0.69
C PRO A 248 -11.46 -6.89 0.41
N THR A 249 -11.12 -8.15 0.12
CA THR A 249 -11.33 -9.29 1.02
C THR A 249 -10.11 -10.22 1.03
N TRP A 250 -10.18 -11.29 1.81
CA TRP A 250 -9.20 -12.38 1.85
C TRP A 250 -9.35 -13.41 0.73
N ALA A 251 -10.32 -13.26 -0.17
CA ALA A 251 -10.61 -14.28 -1.17
C ALA A 251 -9.44 -14.51 -2.13
N GLY A 252 -9.25 -15.75 -2.60
CA GLY A 252 -8.38 -16.08 -3.73
C GLY A 252 -9.08 -15.96 -5.09
N ILE A 253 -10.41 -16.07 -5.11
CA ILE A 253 -11.27 -15.97 -6.30
C ILE A 253 -12.20 -14.77 -6.11
N GLU A 254 -12.17 -13.83 -7.05
CA GLU A 254 -13.03 -12.65 -7.06
C GLU A 254 -14.49 -13.02 -7.38
N TYR A 255 -15.41 -12.09 -7.16
CA TYR A 255 -16.87 -12.31 -7.21
C TYR A 255 -17.37 -12.99 -8.50
N ASP A 256 -16.82 -12.62 -9.65
CA ASP A 256 -17.24 -13.14 -10.95
C ASP A 256 -16.53 -14.43 -11.38
N GLY A 257 -15.60 -14.93 -10.54
CA GLY A 257 -14.78 -16.10 -10.80
C GLY A 257 -13.33 -15.81 -11.18
N ARG A 258 -12.91 -14.54 -11.30
CA ARG A 258 -11.52 -14.19 -11.64
C ARG A 258 -10.54 -14.62 -10.55
N TRP A 259 -9.48 -15.34 -10.93
CA TRP A 259 -8.44 -15.78 -9.99
C TRP A 259 -7.49 -14.65 -9.63
N LYS A 260 -7.32 -14.36 -8.34
CA LYS A 260 -6.24 -13.51 -7.81
C LYS A 260 -4.91 -14.23 -7.87
N VAL A 261 -3.82 -13.49 -7.69
CA VAL A 261 -2.44 -14.03 -7.51
C VAL A 261 -2.43 -15.17 -6.49
N LEU A 262 -3.14 -15.00 -5.36
CA LEU A 262 -3.23 -15.99 -4.29
C LEU A 262 -3.65 -17.37 -4.79
N HIS A 263 -4.67 -17.47 -5.66
CA HIS A 263 -5.19 -18.78 -6.04
C HIS A 263 -4.22 -19.58 -6.92
N TYR A 264 -3.46 -18.89 -7.78
CA TYR A 264 -2.36 -19.50 -8.53
C TYR A 264 -1.23 -20.00 -7.61
N VAL A 265 -0.83 -19.17 -6.65
CA VAL A 265 0.22 -19.51 -5.69
C VAL A 265 -0.22 -20.62 -4.72
N ALA A 266 -1.49 -20.63 -4.31
CA ALA A 266 -2.08 -21.70 -3.50
C ALA A 266 -2.06 -23.03 -4.26
N ARG A 267 -2.47 -23.04 -5.54
CA ARG A 267 -2.42 -24.24 -6.38
C ARG A 267 -0.99 -24.78 -6.53
N ASP A 268 0.00 -23.89 -6.67
CA ASP A 268 1.42 -24.27 -6.74
C ASP A 268 1.93 -24.87 -5.42
N ILE A 269 1.72 -24.19 -4.30
CA ILE A 269 2.25 -24.63 -3.00
C ILE A 269 1.47 -25.82 -2.40
N PHE A 270 0.30 -26.16 -2.94
CA PHE A 270 -0.45 -27.38 -2.62
C PHE A 270 -0.09 -28.58 -3.51
N GLN A 271 0.90 -28.48 -4.38
CA GLN A 271 1.37 -29.64 -5.16
C GLN A 271 1.82 -30.82 -4.26
N PRO A 272 1.74 -32.08 -4.73
CA PRO A 272 1.98 -33.25 -3.87
C PRO A 272 3.39 -33.30 -3.24
N VAL A 273 4.41 -32.83 -3.99
CA VAL A 273 5.79 -32.75 -3.52
C VAL A 273 6.33 -31.35 -3.81
N ILE A 274 6.66 -30.59 -2.77
CA ILE A 274 7.12 -29.20 -2.86
C ILE A 274 8.52 -29.01 -2.26
N VAL A 275 9.22 -27.99 -2.73
CA VAL A 275 10.46 -27.48 -2.12
C VAL A 275 10.26 -26.07 -1.60
N SER A 276 10.65 -25.82 -0.35
CA SER A 276 10.28 -24.61 0.40
C SER A 276 11.49 -24.01 1.12
N PRO A 277 11.93 -22.80 0.74
CA PRO A 277 12.91 -22.04 1.50
C PRO A 277 12.25 -21.30 2.67
N PHE A 278 12.85 -21.38 3.85
CA PHE A 278 12.47 -20.67 5.06
C PHE A 278 13.62 -19.76 5.46
N TRP A 279 13.35 -18.47 5.52
CA TRP A 279 14.33 -17.46 5.89
C TRP A 279 13.90 -16.78 7.19
N ASN A 280 14.76 -16.86 8.20
CA ASN A 280 14.65 -16.03 9.39
C ASN A 280 15.45 -14.74 9.13
N SER A 281 14.74 -13.65 8.81
CA SER A 281 15.38 -12.38 8.50
C SER A 281 16.12 -11.75 9.69
N SER A 282 15.75 -12.09 10.93
CA SER A 282 16.38 -11.56 12.14
C SER A 282 17.73 -12.22 12.43
N THR A 283 17.86 -13.53 12.17
CA THR A 283 19.12 -14.27 12.38
C THR A 283 19.94 -14.44 11.11
N GLY A 284 19.31 -14.29 9.95
CA GLY A 284 19.89 -14.58 8.63
C GLY A 284 19.88 -16.08 8.28
N ASP A 285 19.23 -16.94 9.05
CA ASP A 285 19.22 -18.38 8.77
C ASP A 285 18.30 -18.72 7.60
N LEU A 286 18.84 -19.44 6.63
CA LEU A 286 18.13 -20.01 5.49
C LEU A 286 18.11 -21.53 5.62
N SER A 287 16.92 -22.12 5.59
CA SER A 287 16.74 -23.57 5.52
C SER A 287 15.82 -23.94 4.37
N VAL A 288 16.09 -25.04 3.70
CA VAL A 288 15.28 -25.53 2.58
C VAL A 288 14.81 -26.93 2.89
N TYR A 289 13.51 -27.13 2.79
CA TYR A 289 12.84 -28.41 3.05
C TYR A 289 12.15 -28.92 1.80
N VAL A 290 12.08 -30.23 1.69
CA VAL A 290 11.16 -30.92 0.78
C VAL A 290 10.03 -31.52 1.60
N THR A 291 8.79 -31.26 1.20
CA THR A 291 7.59 -31.78 1.88
C THR A 291 6.73 -32.55 0.89
N SER A 292 6.25 -33.72 1.30
CA SER A 292 5.45 -34.63 0.50
C SER A 292 4.16 -35.00 1.22
N ASP A 293 3.02 -34.92 0.53
CA ASP A 293 1.75 -35.47 1.00
C ASP A 293 1.40 -36.85 0.44
N LEU A 294 2.33 -37.47 -0.30
CA LEU A 294 2.17 -38.84 -0.77
C LEU A 294 2.10 -39.81 0.42
N TRP A 295 1.39 -40.94 0.24
CA TRP A 295 1.24 -41.98 1.26
C TRP A 295 2.39 -43.01 1.26
N GLU A 296 3.37 -42.80 0.38
CA GLU A 296 4.61 -43.58 0.32
C GLU A 296 5.81 -42.63 0.25
N VAL A 297 7.01 -43.21 0.35
CA VAL A 297 8.27 -42.46 0.24
C VAL A 297 8.40 -41.86 -1.16
N ALA A 298 8.76 -40.59 -1.24
CA ALA A 298 9.17 -39.94 -2.48
C ALA A 298 10.69 -39.70 -2.44
N SER A 299 11.36 -39.92 -3.57
CA SER A 299 12.79 -39.65 -3.69
C SER A 299 13.10 -38.86 -4.96
N GLY A 300 14.19 -38.10 -4.92
CA GLY A 300 14.52 -37.21 -6.03
C GLY A 300 15.71 -36.32 -5.74
N THR A 301 15.82 -35.26 -6.53
CA THR A 301 16.92 -34.31 -6.47
C THR A 301 16.38 -32.89 -6.46
N VAL A 302 16.99 -32.04 -5.62
CA VAL A 302 16.81 -30.59 -5.64
C VAL A 302 18.04 -29.96 -6.27
N LYS A 303 17.85 -29.07 -7.25
CA LYS A 303 18.89 -28.26 -7.87
C LYS A 303 18.80 -26.83 -7.35
N PHE A 304 19.94 -26.27 -6.95
CA PHE A 304 20.07 -24.91 -6.44
C PHE A 304 20.89 -24.08 -7.43
N THR A 305 20.30 -23.01 -7.96
CA THR A 305 20.96 -22.13 -8.93
C THR A 305 20.91 -20.69 -8.45
N TRP A 306 22.05 -20.16 -8.01
CA TRP A 306 22.22 -18.74 -7.70
C TRP A 306 22.59 -17.95 -8.95
N MET A 307 21.91 -16.84 -9.15
CA MET A 307 22.20 -15.85 -10.19
C MET A 307 21.93 -14.44 -9.70
N ASP A 308 22.51 -13.46 -10.37
CA ASP A 308 22.06 -12.07 -10.24
C ASP A 308 20.73 -11.83 -10.96
N LEU A 309 20.11 -10.67 -10.78
CA LEU A 309 18.82 -10.37 -11.41
C LEU A 309 18.95 -10.11 -12.92
N SER A 310 20.17 -10.05 -13.47
CA SER A 310 20.42 -10.12 -14.93
C SER A 310 20.45 -11.57 -15.44
N GLY A 311 20.32 -12.57 -14.58
CA GLY A 311 20.39 -13.99 -14.91
C GLY A 311 21.81 -14.53 -15.05
N LYS A 312 22.85 -13.77 -14.67
CA LYS A 312 24.23 -14.25 -14.69
C LYS A 312 24.48 -15.14 -13.46
N PRO A 313 25.04 -16.36 -13.63
CA PRO A 313 25.35 -17.22 -12.50
C PRO A 313 26.28 -16.56 -11.48
N ILE A 314 26.00 -16.71 -10.19
CA ILE A 314 26.89 -16.25 -9.11
C ILE A 314 28.09 -17.21 -9.02
N PRO A 315 29.35 -16.71 -8.98
CA PRO A 315 30.54 -17.54 -8.87
C PRO A 315 30.49 -18.55 -7.72
N GLY A 316 30.91 -19.78 -7.99
CA GLY A 316 30.90 -20.87 -6.99
C GLY A 316 29.50 -21.19 -6.44
N ASN A 317 28.42 -20.78 -7.13
CA ASN A 317 27.04 -20.89 -6.68
C ASN A 317 26.82 -20.33 -5.26
N ALA A 318 27.51 -19.23 -4.93
CA ALA A 318 27.52 -18.62 -3.60
C ALA A 318 27.92 -19.57 -2.45
N GLY A 319 28.66 -20.66 -2.73
CA GLY A 319 28.99 -21.71 -1.76
C GLY A 319 27.85 -22.71 -1.50
N THR A 320 26.76 -22.64 -2.27
CA THR A 320 25.63 -23.58 -2.20
C THR A 320 25.89 -24.78 -3.12
N PRO A 321 25.64 -26.04 -2.70
CA PRO A 321 25.77 -27.20 -3.58
C PRO A 321 24.84 -27.07 -4.78
N LEU A 322 25.29 -27.48 -5.97
CA LEU A 322 24.46 -27.40 -7.19
C LEU A 322 23.24 -28.32 -7.12
N THR A 323 23.39 -29.49 -6.50
CA THR A 323 22.31 -30.46 -6.33
C THR A 323 22.37 -31.13 -4.96
N LYS A 324 21.22 -31.63 -4.52
CA LYS A 324 21.07 -32.47 -3.33
C LYS A 324 20.01 -33.53 -3.56
N ASP A 325 20.39 -34.78 -3.43
CA ASP A 325 19.42 -35.88 -3.42
C ASP A 325 18.70 -35.96 -2.07
N PHE A 326 17.44 -36.37 -2.11
CA PHE A 326 16.60 -36.52 -0.94
C PHE A 326 15.71 -37.76 -1.00
N SER A 327 15.29 -38.19 0.17
CA SER A 327 14.18 -39.12 0.39
C SER A 327 13.30 -38.53 1.47
N VAL A 328 12.00 -38.45 1.22
CA VAL A 328 11.00 -37.91 2.15
C VAL A 328 9.96 -38.99 2.42
N GLY A 329 9.67 -39.21 3.71
CA GLY A 329 8.69 -40.21 4.13
C GLY A 329 7.26 -39.87 3.69
N ALA A 330 6.36 -40.83 3.85
CA ALA A 330 4.93 -40.62 3.64
C ALA A 330 4.37 -39.53 4.57
N LEU A 331 3.62 -38.57 4.02
CA LEU A 331 3.03 -37.43 4.75
C LEU A 331 4.05 -36.77 5.71
N ASN A 332 5.18 -36.34 5.16
CA ASN A 332 6.35 -35.94 5.92
C ASN A 332 7.19 -34.86 5.22
N THR A 333 8.23 -34.38 5.89
CA THR A 333 9.20 -33.40 5.39
C THR A 333 10.64 -33.88 5.62
N THR A 334 11.58 -33.34 4.85
CA THR A 334 13.02 -33.58 5.02
C THR A 334 13.81 -32.30 4.72
N SER A 335 14.84 -32.01 5.52
CA SER A 335 15.73 -30.88 5.27
C SER A 335 16.76 -31.23 4.21
N VAL A 336 16.89 -30.41 3.17
CA VAL A 336 17.83 -30.63 2.07
C VAL A 336 18.99 -29.65 2.08
N TYR A 337 18.81 -28.47 2.66
CA TYR A 337 19.87 -27.46 2.74
C TYR A 337 19.66 -26.54 3.96
N GLY A 338 20.76 -26.06 4.54
CA GLY A 338 20.74 -25.12 5.65
C GLY A 338 22.03 -24.30 5.66
N THR A 339 21.91 -22.99 5.81
CA THR A 339 23.03 -22.06 5.89
C THR A 339 22.61 -20.79 6.64
N ASN A 340 23.56 -19.91 6.90
CA ASN A 340 23.27 -18.52 7.24
C ASN A 340 23.61 -17.66 6.03
N VAL A 341 22.76 -16.70 5.67
CA VAL A 341 22.95 -15.82 4.50
C VAL A 341 24.29 -15.09 4.56
N SER A 342 24.79 -14.76 5.75
CA SER A 342 26.12 -14.13 5.93
C SER A 342 27.30 -15.01 5.47
N LYS A 343 27.10 -16.34 5.39
CA LYS A 343 28.12 -17.30 4.92
C LYS A 343 28.09 -17.49 3.40
N LEU A 344 27.06 -16.99 2.72
CA LEU A 344 26.96 -17.08 1.27
C LEU A 344 27.88 -16.05 0.61
N SER A 345 28.60 -16.49 -0.42
CA SER A 345 29.47 -15.60 -1.21
C SER A 345 28.66 -14.82 -2.24
N LEU A 346 27.77 -13.94 -1.78
CA LEU A 346 26.91 -13.10 -2.61
C LEU A 346 27.56 -11.72 -2.85
N PRO A 347 27.78 -11.30 -4.11
CA PRO A 347 28.34 -9.98 -4.41
C PRO A 347 27.44 -8.83 -3.94
N ASN A 348 26.13 -8.99 -4.08
CA ASN A 348 25.13 -8.03 -3.65
C ASN A 348 23.82 -8.76 -3.32
N VAL A 349 23.39 -8.70 -2.06
CA VAL A 349 22.15 -9.36 -1.60
C VAL A 349 20.88 -8.79 -2.24
N LYS A 350 20.93 -7.54 -2.74
CA LYS A 350 19.82 -6.91 -3.46
C LYS A 350 19.77 -7.30 -4.94
N ASP A 351 20.84 -7.87 -5.48
CA ASP A 351 20.94 -8.30 -6.88
C ASP A 351 21.25 -9.81 -6.94
N ALA A 352 20.52 -10.61 -6.16
CA ALA A 352 20.71 -12.05 -6.09
C ALA A 352 19.38 -12.78 -5.93
N VAL A 353 19.23 -13.90 -6.64
CA VAL A 353 18.10 -14.81 -6.52
C VAL A 353 18.61 -16.25 -6.57
N LEU A 354 18.06 -17.07 -5.69
CA LEU A 354 18.22 -18.52 -5.69
C LEU A 354 16.99 -19.14 -6.34
N VAL A 355 17.17 -19.84 -7.45
CA VAL A 355 16.15 -20.72 -8.03
C VAL A 355 16.36 -22.14 -7.54
N ILE A 356 15.28 -22.76 -7.07
CA ILE A 356 15.27 -24.09 -6.46
C ILE A 356 14.33 -24.99 -7.27
N ASP A 357 14.91 -25.90 -8.04
CA ASP A 357 14.16 -26.84 -8.89
C ASP A 357 14.15 -28.23 -8.24
N LEU A 358 12.98 -28.77 -7.96
CA LEU A 358 12.78 -30.12 -7.45
C LEU A 358 12.28 -31.03 -8.56
N THR A 359 12.83 -32.24 -8.62
CA THR A 359 12.27 -33.37 -9.36
C THR A 359 12.19 -34.58 -8.44
N ALA A 360 11.02 -35.19 -8.33
CA ALA A 360 10.78 -36.37 -7.47
C ALA A 360 10.05 -37.48 -8.23
N LYS A 361 10.22 -38.70 -7.75
CA LYS A 361 9.46 -39.89 -8.16
C LYS A 361 8.67 -40.43 -6.97
N GLY A 362 7.39 -40.73 -7.21
CA GLY A 362 6.51 -41.35 -6.23
C GLY A 362 5.18 -41.76 -6.87
N ARG A 363 4.25 -42.33 -6.11
CA ARG A 363 2.89 -42.63 -6.58
C ARG A 363 1.85 -41.85 -5.81
N LEU A 364 0.83 -41.40 -6.54
CA LEU A 364 -0.40 -40.92 -5.94
C LEU A 364 -1.10 -42.08 -5.19
N PRO A 365 -1.82 -41.78 -4.09
CA PRO A 365 -2.63 -42.76 -3.39
C PRO A 365 -3.53 -43.57 -4.33
N ASN A 366 -3.58 -44.88 -4.13
CA ASN A 366 -4.44 -45.81 -4.87
C ASN A 366 -4.19 -45.89 -6.40
N ALA A 367 -3.03 -45.43 -6.89
CA ALA A 367 -2.71 -45.49 -8.32
C ALA A 367 -2.45 -46.92 -8.88
N GLY A 368 -2.48 -47.96 -8.04
CA GLY A 368 -2.18 -49.35 -8.41
C GLY A 368 -0.71 -49.60 -8.73
N GLU A 369 -0.38 -50.68 -9.45
CA GLU A 369 0.98 -50.99 -9.93
C GLU A 369 1.49 -50.03 -11.04
N LYS A 370 0.84 -48.89 -11.24
CA LYS A 370 1.27 -47.91 -12.24
C LYS A 370 2.67 -47.39 -11.95
N SER A 371 3.39 -47.08 -13.02
CA SER A 371 4.74 -46.49 -12.98
C SER A 371 4.80 -45.25 -12.11
N LEU A 372 5.95 -45.03 -11.45
CA LEU A 372 6.24 -43.83 -10.66
C LEU A 372 5.92 -42.56 -11.47
N THR A 373 5.12 -41.68 -10.88
CA THR A 373 4.84 -40.34 -11.41
C THR A 373 6.04 -39.44 -11.15
N THR A 374 6.39 -38.58 -12.12
CA THR A 374 7.35 -37.51 -11.91
C THR A 374 6.63 -36.29 -11.35
N PHE A 375 7.07 -35.80 -10.20
CA PHE A 375 6.64 -34.53 -9.64
C PHE A 375 7.75 -33.50 -9.81
N THR A 376 7.39 -32.28 -10.19
CA THR A 376 8.34 -31.18 -10.34
C THR A 376 7.81 -29.94 -9.65
N HIS A 377 8.67 -29.21 -8.95
CA HIS A 377 8.28 -27.96 -8.30
C HIS A 377 9.45 -26.98 -8.35
N ARG A 378 9.18 -25.75 -8.78
CA ARG A 378 10.17 -24.66 -8.81
C ARG A 378 9.80 -23.64 -7.75
N ASN A 379 10.75 -23.29 -6.90
CA ASN A 379 10.60 -22.21 -5.94
C ASN A 379 11.77 -21.22 -6.06
N LYS A 380 11.65 -20.07 -5.39
CA LYS A 380 12.68 -19.03 -5.36
C LYS A 380 12.93 -18.52 -3.95
N PHE A 381 14.12 -17.99 -3.73
CA PHE A 381 14.50 -17.24 -2.54
C PHE A 381 15.31 -16.01 -2.93
N THR A 382 15.00 -14.86 -2.32
CA THR A 382 15.80 -13.65 -2.41
C THR A 382 16.27 -13.26 -1.01
N PRO A 383 17.55 -12.89 -0.80
CA PRO A 383 18.08 -12.48 0.51
C PRO A 383 17.75 -11.01 0.84
N ALA A 384 16.70 -10.47 0.22
CA ALA A 384 16.16 -9.14 0.43
C ALA A 384 14.65 -9.17 0.10
N TYR A 385 13.90 -8.22 0.67
CA TYR A 385 12.48 -8.07 0.37
C TYR A 385 12.26 -7.60 -1.07
N PRO A 386 11.14 -7.96 -1.72
CA PRO A 386 10.85 -7.57 -3.11
C PRO A 386 11.06 -6.08 -3.41
N LYS A 387 10.67 -5.19 -2.49
CA LYS A 387 10.83 -3.72 -2.63
C LYS A 387 12.29 -3.24 -2.64
N ASP A 388 13.22 -4.02 -2.10
CA ASP A 388 14.62 -3.67 -1.92
C ASP A 388 15.52 -4.30 -3.00
N LEU A 389 14.95 -5.12 -3.89
CA LEU A 389 15.67 -5.77 -4.98
C LEU A 389 16.07 -4.75 -6.05
N ALA A 390 17.29 -4.91 -6.58
CA ALA A 390 17.80 -4.16 -7.72
C ALA A 390 17.22 -4.74 -9.02
N LEU A 391 15.89 -4.67 -9.15
CA LEU A 391 15.15 -5.17 -10.30
C LEU A 391 15.67 -4.55 -11.60
N LYS A 392 15.59 -5.32 -12.68
CA LYS A 392 15.99 -4.92 -14.03
C LYS A 392 14.85 -5.30 -14.97
N ASP A 393 14.64 -4.52 -16.02
CA ASP A 393 13.60 -4.79 -17.01
C ASP A 393 13.84 -6.18 -17.66
N PRO A 394 12.91 -7.15 -17.49
CA PRO A 394 13.02 -8.48 -18.08
C PRO A 394 12.72 -8.53 -19.60
N GLU A 395 12.23 -7.43 -20.19
CA GLU A 395 11.84 -7.32 -21.59
C GLU A 395 10.88 -8.45 -22.02
N LEU A 396 9.77 -8.58 -21.27
CA LEU A 396 8.76 -9.62 -21.50
C LEU A 396 8.16 -9.50 -22.91
N LYS A 397 8.07 -10.65 -23.58
CA LYS A 397 7.32 -10.78 -24.84
C LYS A 397 6.22 -11.80 -24.70
N LEU A 398 4.99 -11.33 -24.90
CA LEU A 398 3.81 -12.16 -25.01
C LEU A 398 3.53 -12.45 -26.49
N SER A 399 3.17 -13.69 -26.78
CA SER A 399 2.67 -14.14 -28.09
C SER A 399 1.53 -15.13 -27.90
N HIS A 400 0.61 -15.18 -28.85
CA HIS A 400 -0.51 -16.10 -28.84
C HIS A 400 -0.50 -16.96 -30.11
N ASP A 401 -0.69 -18.27 -29.94
CA ASP A 401 -0.87 -19.22 -31.03
C ASP A 401 -2.34 -19.61 -31.13
N ALA A 402 -3.01 -19.13 -32.18
CA ALA A 402 -4.43 -19.39 -32.43
C ALA A 402 -4.74 -20.86 -32.77
N GLN A 403 -3.78 -21.65 -33.23
CA GLN A 403 -4.02 -23.06 -33.55
C GLN A 403 -4.11 -23.92 -32.29
N THR A 404 -3.23 -23.63 -31.32
CA THR A 404 -3.17 -24.37 -30.06
C THR A 404 -3.96 -23.68 -28.94
N GLY A 405 -4.34 -22.42 -29.11
CA GLY A 405 -5.00 -21.60 -28.09
C GLY A 405 -4.10 -21.29 -26.90
N THR A 406 -2.78 -21.21 -27.14
CA THR A 406 -1.79 -21.03 -26.06
C THR A 406 -1.12 -19.67 -26.11
N PHE A 407 -0.74 -19.18 -24.94
CA PHE A 407 0.04 -17.96 -24.76
C PHE A 407 1.46 -18.33 -24.38
N THR A 408 2.44 -17.72 -25.05
CA THR A 408 3.86 -17.90 -24.74
C THR A 408 4.45 -16.60 -24.23
N VAL A 409 4.99 -16.63 -23.02
CA VAL A 409 5.78 -15.55 -22.42
C VAL A 409 7.26 -15.89 -22.54
N GLU A 410 8.03 -14.99 -23.15
CA GLU A 410 9.48 -15.05 -23.31
C GLU A 410 10.14 -13.93 -22.49
N VAL A 411 11.20 -14.27 -21.76
CA VAL A 411 12.06 -13.30 -21.07
C VAL A 411 13.34 -13.11 -21.86
N ARG A 412 13.77 -11.87 -22.11
CA ARG A 412 14.91 -11.59 -23.00
C ARG A 412 16.16 -11.13 -22.30
N SER A 413 16.04 -10.34 -21.24
CA SER A 413 17.16 -9.57 -20.70
C SER A 413 17.51 -9.89 -19.24
N ALA A 414 16.51 -10.00 -18.36
CA ALA A 414 16.70 -10.09 -16.90
C ALA A 414 15.68 -11.03 -16.26
N VAL A 415 15.94 -11.49 -15.03
CA VAL A 415 15.03 -12.39 -14.32
C VAL A 415 13.67 -11.71 -14.11
N SER A 416 12.61 -12.34 -14.61
CA SER A 416 11.24 -11.89 -14.35
C SER A 416 10.70 -12.53 -13.07
N LEU A 417 10.47 -11.71 -12.05
CA LEU A 417 9.81 -12.14 -10.81
C LEU A 417 8.32 -11.80 -10.87
N TYR A 418 7.47 -12.73 -10.43
CA TYR A 418 6.01 -12.59 -10.39
C TYR A 418 5.45 -12.24 -11.78
N THR A 419 5.88 -12.99 -12.80
CA THR A 419 5.36 -12.87 -14.15
C THR A 419 3.86 -13.13 -14.10
N TRP A 420 3.08 -12.12 -14.49
CA TRP A 420 1.64 -12.09 -14.35
C TRP A 420 1.00 -11.85 -15.70
N LEU A 421 0.25 -12.84 -16.19
CA LEU A 421 -0.67 -12.66 -17.30
C LEU A 421 -2.03 -12.20 -16.78
N ASP A 422 -2.58 -11.15 -17.37
CA ASP A 422 -3.94 -10.67 -17.09
C ASP A 422 -4.81 -10.74 -18.34
N TYR A 423 -6.12 -10.83 -18.15
CA TYR A 423 -7.10 -10.91 -19.23
C TYR A 423 -8.19 -9.83 -19.06
N PRO A 424 -8.81 -9.36 -20.15
CA PRO A 424 -9.75 -8.24 -20.10
C PRO A 424 -11.12 -8.68 -19.54
N ALA A 425 -11.95 -7.70 -19.19
CA ALA A 425 -13.36 -7.97 -18.88
C ALA A 425 -14.09 -8.62 -20.07
N GLY A 426 -15.17 -9.35 -19.77
CA GLY A 426 -15.98 -10.06 -20.76
C GLY A 426 -15.56 -11.52 -20.99
N VAL A 427 -14.49 -11.99 -20.37
CA VAL A 427 -14.13 -13.42 -20.28
C VAL A 427 -13.92 -13.80 -18.82
N VAL A 428 -14.33 -15.00 -18.45
CA VAL A 428 -14.03 -15.61 -17.14
C VAL A 428 -13.32 -16.93 -17.38
N GLY A 429 -12.19 -17.11 -16.69
CA GLY A 429 -11.36 -18.29 -16.79
C GLY A 429 -10.08 -18.13 -16.00
N TYR A 430 -9.10 -19.00 -16.27
CA TYR A 430 -7.81 -18.96 -15.61
C TYR A 430 -6.70 -19.51 -16.48
N PHE A 431 -5.48 -19.01 -16.29
CA PHE A 431 -4.29 -19.60 -16.90
C PHE A 431 -3.90 -20.91 -16.19
N GLU A 432 -3.26 -21.83 -16.91
CA GLU A 432 -2.74 -23.07 -16.32
C GLU A 432 -1.60 -22.84 -15.33
N GLU A 433 -0.95 -21.67 -15.34
CA GLU A 433 0.05 -21.20 -14.38
C GLU A 433 0.03 -19.67 -14.38
N ASN A 434 0.36 -19.03 -13.26
CA ASN A 434 0.56 -17.58 -13.22
C ASN A 434 1.41 -17.19 -12.00
N SER A 435 1.87 -15.93 -11.92
CA SER A 435 2.73 -15.42 -10.84
C SER A 435 4.04 -16.21 -10.66
N PHE A 436 4.54 -16.82 -11.74
CA PHE A 436 5.77 -17.61 -11.75
C PHE A 436 7.01 -16.75 -12.00
N SER A 437 8.18 -17.35 -11.86
CA SER A 437 9.46 -16.68 -12.17
C SER A 437 10.08 -17.30 -13.42
N LEU A 438 10.63 -16.45 -14.28
CA LEU A 438 11.28 -16.86 -15.52
C LEU A 438 12.69 -16.29 -15.59
N LEU A 439 13.59 -17.12 -16.12
CA LEU A 439 14.98 -16.74 -16.33
C LEU A 439 15.18 -16.18 -17.74
N PRO A 440 16.22 -15.35 -17.98
CA PRO A 440 16.55 -14.89 -19.33
C PRO A 440 16.71 -16.04 -20.32
N GLY A 441 16.04 -15.92 -21.47
CA GLY A 441 15.99 -16.96 -22.50
C GLY A 441 14.97 -18.07 -22.27
N GLU A 442 14.34 -18.16 -21.09
CA GLU A 442 13.24 -19.10 -20.86
C GLU A 442 11.96 -18.64 -21.58
N LYS A 443 11.21 -19.63 -22.06
CA LYS A 443 9.86 -19.46 -22.60
C LYS A 443 8.90 -20.31 -21.79
N ARG A 444 7.73 -19.75 -21.47
CA ARG A 444 6.63 -20.47 -20.83
C ARG A 444 5.40 -20.39 -21.69
N THR A 445 4.92 -21.54 -22.14
CA THR A 445 3.70 -21.68 -22.94
C THR A 445 2.59 -22.23 -22.06
N LEU A 446 1.44 -21.56 -22.03
CA LEU A 446 0.33 -21.85 -21.13
C LEU A 446 -0.99 -21.78 -21.88
N ARG A 447 -1.92 -22.67 -21.54
CA ARG A 447 -3.31 -22.54 -21.99
C ARG A 447 -4.08 -21.61 -21.04
N PHE A 448 -5.09 -20.96 -21.59
CA PHE A 448 -6.16 -20.34 -20.81
C PHE A 448 -7.40 -21.23 -20.84
N VAL A 449 -7.91 -21.58 -19.66
CA VAL A 449 -9.14 -22.37 -19.52
C VAL A 449 -10.32 -21.42 -19.48
N VAL A 450 -11.00 -21.28 -20.62
CA VAL A 450 -12.21 -20.46 -20.75
C VAL A 450 -13.38 -21.15 -20.04
N GLN A 451 -14.05 -20.44 -19.13
CA GLN A 451 -15.29 -20.88 -18.49
C GLN A 451 -16.50 -20.14 -19.07
N ARG A 452 -16.36 -18.84 -19.36
CA ARG A 452 -17.38 -18.01 -20.01
C ARG A 452 -16.68 -16.98 -20.91
N ASP A 453 -17.23 -16.73 -22.10
CA ASP A 453 -16.74 -15.71 -23.03
C ASP A 453 -17.93 -14.96 -23.67
N GLU A 454 -18.00 -13.67 -23.42
CA GLU A 454 -19.00 -12.72 -23.95
C GLU A 454 -18.42 -11.84 -25.08
N THR A 455 -17.12 -11.98 -25.37
CA THR A 455 -16.40 -11.18 -26.36
C THR A 455 -16.41 -11.79 -27.76
N GLY A 456 -16.86 -13.04 -27.88
CA GLY A 456 -16.80 -13.82 -29.13
C GLY A 456 -15.35 -14.12 -29.56
N GLY A 457 -14.47 -14.42 -28.60
CA GLY A 457 -13.06 -14.73 -28.83
C GLY A 457 -12.11 -13.52 -28.87
N LYS A 458 -12.62 -12.29 -28.84
CA LYS A 458 -11.80 -11.07 -28.91
C LYS A 458 -10.98 -10.78 -27.65
N TRP A 459 -11.31 -11.40 -26.52
CA TRP A 459 -10.59 -11.23 -25.25
C TRP A 459 -9.09 -11.55 -25.36
N VAL A 460 -8.70 -12.42 -26.30
CA VAL A 460 -7.32 -12.81 -26.57
C VAL A 460 -6.43 -11.59 -26.86
N ASP A 461 -6.94 -10.61 -27.60
CA ASP A 461 -6.21 -9.40 -27.98
C ASP A 461 -5.96 -8.45 -26.79
N GLY A 462 -6.75 -8.60 -25.73
CA GLY A 462 -6.63 -7.82 -24.50
C GLY A 462 -5.77 -8.48 -23.42
N VAL A 463 -5.17 -9.64 -23.70
CA VAL A 463 -4.28 -10.31 -22.73
C VAL A 463 -2.99 -9.50 -22.60
N THR A 464 -2.59 -9.24 -21.36
CA THR A 464 -1.38 -8.48 -21.04
C THR A 464 -0.43 -9.32 -20.21
N VAL A 465 0.85 -8.93 -20.18
CA VAL A 465 1.85 -9.54 -19.31
C VAL A 465 2.62 -8.43 -18.58
N ARG A 466 2.90 -8.66 -17.29
CA ARG A 466 3.72 -7.80 -16.44
C ARG A 466 4.56 -8.63 -15.48
N SER A 467 5.44 -7.97 -14.74
CA SER A 467 6.30 -8.52 -13.69
C SER A 467 6.34 -7.57 -12.50
N LEU A 468 7.12 -7.93 -11.48
CA LEU A 468 7.41 -7.05 -10.36
C LEU A 468 8.17 -5.77 -10.79
N TRP A 469 8.97 -5.80 -11.86
CA TRP A 469 9.69 -4.62 -12.37
C TRP A 469 8.72 -3.49 -12.75
N ASP A 470 7.60 -3.83 -13.39
CA ASP A 470 6.60 -2.87 -13.87
C ASP A 470 5.98 -2.05 -12.72
N GLN A 471 5.99 -2.58 -11.49
CA GLN A 471 5.54 -1.86 -10.28
C GLN A 471 6.43 -0.66 -9.92
N THR A 472 7.63 -0.57 -10.48
CA THR A 472 8.60 0.51 -10.22
C THR A 472 8.62 1.58 -11.30
N THR A 473 7.92 1.33 -12.41
CA THR A 473 7.83 2.28 -13.52
C THR A 473 6.81 3.36 -13.19
N LYS A 474 7.12 4.62 -13.52
CA LYS A 474 6.14 5.70 -13.44
C LYS A 474 5.18 5.55 -14.62
N VAL A 475 3.89 5.38 -14.33
CA VAL A 475 2.82 5.49 -15.33
C VAL A 475 2.62 6.94 -15.71
#